data_AF-F4LQ61-F1
#
_entry.id   AF-F4LQ61-F1
#
_cell.length_a   1.000
_cell.length_b   1.000
_cell.length_c   1.000
_cell.angle_alpha   90.00
_cell.angle_beta   90.00
_cell.angle_gamma   90.00
#
_symmetry.space_group_name_H-M   'P 1'
#
loop_
_entity.id
_entity.type
_entity.pdbx_description
1 polymer ?
#
loop_
_entity_poly.entity_id
_entity_poly.type
_entity_poly.pdbx_seq_one_letter_code
_entity_poly.pdbx_strand_id
1 'polypeptide(L)'
;MFVQTNRTVYYVFCFVIMLPVCFFLWSCGLDTYYYLEPPIIGSYVEKPVDPENRIFSFYTVQNTGNADVFLGTAVYYKIYNNESLVKSDMASVSSVNLQYSDAAMNRLRSLKYSPLASGQIGDEVLILKSFGSTSVRIRLFSENDYSATVTIGGTDYGIPLRTPLMKGFSFYPENDAAPVPAQGDSDVSYSASPTSADTWYVAAYAVSTGMNTELSPVYSQVLPLGYIMISKN
;
A
#
# COMPACT_ATOMS: atom_id res chain seq x y z
N MET A 1 82.45 -8.82 3.87
CA MET A 1 81.40 -9.53 3.09
C MET A 1 80.25 -9.89 4.04
N PHE A 2 79.37 -8.94 4.37
CA PHE A 2 78.15 -9.19 5.17
C PHE A 2 77.15 -8.05 4.91
N VAL A 3 76.49 -8.05 3.75
CA VAL A 3 75.35 -7.14 3.49
C VAL A 3 74.35 -7.86 2.60
N GLN A 4 73.67 -8.89 3.12
CA GLN A 4 72.56 -9.50 2.37
C GLN A 4 71.45 -10.11 3.24
N THR A 5 71.36 -9.75 4.53
CA THR A 5 70.35 -10.33 5.44
C THR A 5 69.21 -9.36 5.79
N ASN A 6 69.39 -8.04 5.63
CA ASN A 6 68.39 -7.05 6.05
C ASN A 6 67.29 -6.75 5.02
N ARG A 7 67.50 -6.98 3.71
CA ARG A 7 66.48 -6.67 2.71
C ARG A 7 65.29 -7.64 2.74
N THR A 8 65.55 -8.92 2.91
CA THR A 8 64.50 -9.97 2.91
C THR A 8 63.55 -9.83 4.10
N VAL A 9 64.06 -9.46 5.27
CA VAL A 9 63.24 -9.24 6.48
C VAL A 9 62.31 -8.04 6.31
N TYR A 10 62.76 -6.96 5.67
CA TYR A 10 61.92 -5.78 5.39
C TYR A 10 60.80 -6.07 4.38
N TYR A 11 61.07 -6.84 3.32
CA TYR A 11 60.02 -7.22 2.35
C TYR A 11 58.97 -8.15 2.97
N VAL A 12 59.39 -9.11 3.81
CA VAL A 12 58.47 -9.99 4.53
C VAL A 12 57.64 -9.20 5.55
N PHE A 13 58.24 -8.26 6.28
CA PHE A 13 57.53 -7.45 7.27
C PHE A 13 56.53 -6.46 6.63
N CYS A 14 56.90 -5.82 5.52
CA CYS A 14 55.98 -5.00 4.73
C CYS A 14 54.85 -5.83 4.12
N PHE A 15 55.12 -7.02 3.59
CA PHE A 15 54.09 -7.88 3.00
C PHE A 15 53.10 -8.41 4.05
N VAL A 16 53.58 -8.78 5.23
CA VAL A 16 52.75 -9.30 6.34
C VAL A 16 51.88 -8.21 6.98
N ILE A 17 52.29 -6.94 6.94
CA ILE A 17 51.48 -5.81 7.46
C ILE A 17 50.55 -5.23 6.37
N MET A 18 50.98 -5.21 5.11
CA MET A 18 50.16 -4.64 4.02
C MET A 18 49.01 -5.56 3.60
N LEU A 19 49.18 -6.88 3.69
CA LEU A 19 48.15 -7.87 3.35
C LEU A 19 46.87 -7.76 4.21
N PRO A 20 46.91 -7.67 5.56
CA PRO A 20 45.72 -7.50 6.37
C PRO A 20 45.08 -6.11 6.19
N VAL A 21 45.86 -5.05 5.93
CA VAL A 21 45.33 -3.69 5.67
C VAL A 21 44.52 -3.67 4.37
N CYS A 22 44.94 -4.39 3.33
CA CYS A 22 44.17 -4.53 2.10
C CYS A 22 42.85 -5.30 2.30
N PHE A 23 42.79 -6.27 3.22
CA PHE A 23 41.54 -6.97 3.56
C PHE A 23 40.54 -6.08 4.32
N PHE A 24 40.99 -5.12 5.13
CA PHE A 24 40.11 -4.17 5.83
C PHE A 24 39.57 -3.05 4.94
N LEU A 25 40.23 -2.74 3.81
CA LEU A 25 39.74 -1.76 2.83
C LEU A 25 38.74 -2.35 1.83
N TRP A 26 38.50 -3.67 1.89
CA TRP A 26 37.53 -4.42 1.10
C TRP A 26 36.40 -4.95 1.99
N SER A 27 36.02 -4.23 3.06
CA SER A 27 34.70 -4.45 3.63
C SER A 27 33.69 -4.03 2.55
N CYS A 28 33.22 -5.00 1.76
CA CYS A 28 31.97 -4.85 1.03
C CYS A 28 30.94 -4.40 2.06
N GLY A 29 30.50 -3.14 1.96
CA GLY A 29 29.34 -2.68 2.70
C GLY A 29 28.23 -3.68 2.40
N LEU A 30 27.76 -4.39 3.43
CA LEU A 30 26.62 -5.28 3.28
C LEU A 30 25.47 -4.43 2.74
N ASP A 31 24.87 -4.84 1.62
CA ASP A 31 23.69 -4.15 1.11
C ASP A 31 22.64 -4.09 2.22
N THR A 32 22.25 -2.87 2.59
CA THR A 32 21.22 -2.67 3.60
C THR A 32 19.88 -2.96 2.93
N TYR A 33 19.25 -4.08 3.27
CA TYR A 33 17.95 -4.44 2.74
C TYR A 33 16.84 -3.91 3.63
N TYR A 34 16.03 -2.99 3.10
CA TYR A 34 14.86 -2.47 3.79
C TYR A 34 13.64 -3.33 3.48
N TYR A 35 12.89 -3.71 4.50
CA TYR A 35 11.60 -4.38 4.35
C TYR A 35 10.54 -3.75 5.24
N LEU A 36 9.30 -3.77 4.79
CA LEU A 36 8.16 -3.30 5.57
C LEU A 36 7.21 -4.45 5.86
N GLU A 37 6.77 -4.54 7.11
CA GLU A 37 5.69 -5.42 7.53
C GLU A 37 4.36 -4.91 6.95
N PRO A 38 3.57 -5.81 6.33
CA PRO A 38 2.29 -5.43 5.77
C PRO A 38 1.25 -5.15 6.87
N PRO A 39 0.21 -4.35 6.57
CA PRO A 39 -0.97 -4.27 7.41
C PRO A 39 -1.62 -5.65 7.59
N ILE A 40 -2.36 -5.83 8.68
CA ILE A 40 -2.99 -7.11 9.02
C ILE A 40 -4.50 -7.00 8.80
N ILE A 41 -5.10 -8.08 8.29
CA ILE A 41 -6.55 -8.13 8.06
C ILE A 41 -7.32 -7.83 9.35
N GLY A 42 -8.35 -6.99 9.23
CA GLY A 42 -9.29 -6.72 10.31
C GLY A 42 -10.44 -7.72 10.31
N SER A 43 -11.64 -7.24 10.65
CA SER A 43 -12.86 -8.01 10.43
C SER A 43 -13.14 -8.11 8.93
N TYR A 44 -13.01 -9.31 8.36
CA TYR A 44 -13.36 -9.60 6.98
C TYR A 44 -14.79 -10.16 6.92
N VAL A 45 -15.66 -9.48 6.17
CA VAL A 45 -16.97 -10.01 5.77
C VAL A 45 -16.94 -10.19 4.27
N GLU A 46 -17.15 -11.41 3.79
CA GLU A 46 -17.21 -11.67 2.36
C GLU A 46 -18.50 -11.08 1.80
N LYS A 47 -18.38 -10.14 0.84
CA LYS A 47 -19.51 -9.51 0.13
C LYS A 47 -20.60 -9.00 1.10
N PRO A 48 -20.29 -8.01 1.95
CA PRO A 48 -21.29 -7.47 2.86
C PRO A 48 -22.47 -6.90 2.06
N VAL A 49 -23.64 -7.51 2.22
CA VAL A 49 -24.90 -7.02 1.64
C VAL A 49 -25.52 -5.98 2.55
N ASP A 50 -25.34 -6.15 3.87
CA ASP A 50 -25.87 -5.26 4.88
C ASP A 50 -25.09 -3.94 4.92
N PRO A 51 -25.78 -2.77 4.90
CA PRO A 51 -25.16 -1.46 4.98
C PRO A 51 -24.19 -1.32 6.16
N GLU A 52 -24.50 -1.93 7.32
CA GLU A 52 -23.66 -1.90 8.51
C GLU A 52 -22.24 -2.45 8.25
N ASN A 53 -22.14 -3.48 7.41
CA ASN A 53 -20.92 -4.24 7.18
C ASN A 53 -20.17 -3.81 5.91
N ARG A 54 -20.70 -2.86 5.12
CA ARG A 54 -20.05 -2.31 3.91
C ARG A 54 -18.90 -1.36 4.25
N ILE A 55 -17.85 -1.91 4.85
CA ILE A 55 -16.64 -1.21 5.28
C ILE A 55 -15.39 -2.02 4.91
N PHE A 56 -14.28 -1.32 4.67
CA PHE A 56 -12.96 -1.95 4.71
C PHE A 56 -12.36 -1.81 6.10
N SER A 57 -11.75 -2.89 6.62
CA SER A 57 -11.12 -2.87 7.94
C SER A 57 -9.81 -3.64 7.97
N PHE A 58 -8.82 -3.04 8.63
CA PHE A 58 -7.49 -3.62 8.85
C PHE A 58 -6.82 -3.00 10.08
N TYR A 59 -5.68 -3.56 10.46
CA TYR A 59 -4.79 -2.99 11.48
C TYR A 59 -3.48 -2.55 10.83
N THR A 60 -3.01 -1.35 11.16
CA THR A 60 -1.64 -0.94 10.82
C THR A 60 -0.64 -1.68 11.71
N VAL A 61 0.58 -1.82 11.20
CA VAL A 61 1.69 -2.43 11.93
C VAL A 61 2.83 -1.43 12.03
N GLN A 62 3.41 -1.33 13.22
CA GLN A 62 4.61 -0.54 13.43
C GLN A 62 5.83 -1.26 12.87
N ASN A 63 6.57 -0.58 12.00
CA ASN A 63 7.78 -1.11 11.38
C ASN A 63 9.01 -0.81 12.24
N THR A 64 9.08 -1.40 13.45
CA THR A 64 10.12 -1.07 14.46
C THR A 64 11.55 -1.29 13.96
N GLY A 65 11.79 -2.33 13.16
CA GLY A 65 13.11 -2.61 12.56
C GLY A 65 13.49 -1.72 11.39
N ASN A 66 12.54 -0.95 10.83
CA ASN A 66 12.70 -0.11 9.65
C ASN A 66 12.00 1.26 9.85
N ALA A 67 12.03 1.79 11.07
CA ALA A 67 11.24 2.96 11.46
C ALA A 67 11.66 4.26 10.75
N ASP A 68 12.94 4.33 10.34
CA ASP A 68 13.52 5.47 9.63
C ASP A 68 13.02 5.55 8.19
N VAL A 69 12.81 4.40 7.55
CA VAL A 69 12.32 4.33 6.17
C VAL A 69 10.80 4.26 6.09
N PHE A 70 10.12 3.75 7.12
CA PHE A 70 8.66 3.67 7.16
C PHE A 70 8.03 5.07 7.20
N LEU A 71 7.02 5.29 6.36
CA LEU A 71 6.26 6.55 6.27
C LEU A 71 4.82 6.38 6.78
N GLY A 72 4.22 5.21 6.57
CA GLY A 72 2.86 4.92 7.00
C GLY A 72 2.19 3.84 6.16
N THR A 73 0.86 3.81 6.17
CA THR A 73 0.05 2.89 5.39
C THR A 73 -0.78 3.65 4.36
N ALA A 74 -0.67 3.24 3.10
CA ALA A 74 -1.52 3.70 2.01
C ALA A 74 -2.66 2.71 1.77
N VAL A 75 -3.79 3.21 1.26
CA VAL A 75 -4.91 2.39 0.80
C VAL A 75 -5.13 2.70 -0.68
N TYR A 76 -5.24 1.67 -1.49
CA TYR A 76 -5.51 1.78 -2.92
C TYR A 76 -6.85 1.16 -3.24
N TYR A 77 -7.64 1.81 -4.09
CA TYR A 77 -8.97 1.34 -4.48
C TYR A 77 -9.15 1.36 -6.00
N LYS A 78 -10.12 0.59 -6.48
CA LYS A 78 -10.60 0.66 -7.87
C LYS A 78 -12.08 0.30 -7.95
N ILE A 79 -12.80 1.01 -8.79
CA ILE A 79 -14.25 0.89 -8.98
C ILE A 79 -14.53 0.08 -10.24
N TYR A 80 -15.56 -0.77 -10.21
CA TYR A 80 -15.92 -1.68 -11.29
C TYR A 80 -17.44 -1.74 -11.42
N ASN A 81 -17.94 -1.98 -12.63
CA ASN A 81 -19.34 -2.36 -12.87
C ASN A 81 -19.48 -3.86 -13.22
N ASN A 82 -18.39 -4.62 -13.20
CA ASN A 82 -18.36 -6.05 -13.51
C ASN A 82 -17.53 -6.82 -12.46
N GLU A 83 -18.20 -7.75 -11.77
CA GLU A 83 -17.62 -8.55 -10.69
C GLU A 83 -16.52 -9.50 -11.18
N SER A 84 -16.65 -10.03 -12.40
CA SER A 84 -15.63 -10.93 -12.97
C SER A 84 -14.31 -10.19 -13.21
N LEU A 85 -14.37 -8.91 -13.60
CA LEU A 85 -13.17 -8.06 -13.69
C LEU A 85 -12.53 -7.81 -12.33
N VAL A 86 -13.33 -7.57 -11.28
CA VAL A 86 -12.82 -7.45 -9.91
C VAL A 86 -12.03 -8.70 -9.54
N LYS A 87 -12.65 -9.89 -9.68
CA LYS A 87 -12.02 -11.17 -9.32
C LYS A 87 -10.76 -11.44 -10.13
N SER A 88 -10.79 -11.14 -11.44
CA SER A 88 -9.63 -11.33 -12.32
C SER A 88 -8.46 -10.41 -11.93
N ASP A 89 -8.73 -9.12 -11.72
CA ASP A 89 -7.73 -8.16 -11.29
C ASP A 89 -7.14 -8.57 -9.94
N MET A 90 -7.99 -8.91 -8.97
CA MET A 90 -7.55 -9.32 -7.63
C MET A 90 -6.69 -10.59 -7.65
N ALA A 91 -7.08 -11.60 -8.44
CA ALA A 91 -6.29 -12.81 -8.63
C ALA A 91 -4.92 -12.51 -9.24
N SER A 92 -4.87 -11.58 -10.21
CA SER A 92 -3.61 -11.19 -10.84
C SER A 92 -2.66 -10.47 -9.88
N VAL A 93 -3.19 -9.65 -8.96
CA VAL A 93 -2.38 -9.04 -7.89
C VAL A 93 -1.89 -10.10 -6.93
N SER A 94 -2.77 -11.02 -6.50
CA SER A 94 -2.39 -12.10 -5.59
C SER A 94 -1.28 -12.99 -6.13
N SER A 95 -1.25 -13.25 -7.45
CA SER A 95 -0.22 -14.11 -8.07
C SER A 95 1.20 -13.55 -8.00
N VAL A 96 1.36 -12.26 -7.76
CA VAL A 96 2.66 -11.58 -7.68
C VAL A 96 2.91 -10.94 -6.30
N ASN A 97 2.03 -11.19 -5.33
CA ASN A 97 2.12 -10.63 -3.97
C ASN A 97 3.08 -11.42 -3.09
N LEU A 98 4.36 -11.37 -3.46
CA LEU A 98 5.44 -12.06 -2.78
C LEU A 98 6.02 -11.18 -1.66
N GLN A 99 6.54 -11.81 -0.60
CA GLN A 99 7.29 -11.10 0.43
C GLN A 99 8.48 -10.39 -0.21
N TYR A 100 8.84 -9.22 0.33
CA TYR A 100 10.07 -8.52 -0.05
C TYR A 100 10.12 -8.12 -1.54
N SER A 101 8.96 -7.83 -2.13
CA SER A 101 8.83 -7.50 -3.56
C SER A 101 7.79 -6.41 -3.82
N ASP A 102 8.17 -5.45 -4.67
CA ASP A 102 7.26 -4.40 -5.16
C ASP A 102 6.35 -4.89 -6.30
N ALA A 103 6.42 -6.16 -6.69
CA ALA A 103 5.69 -6.70 -7.85
C ALA A 103 4.17 -6.51 -7.74
N ALA A 104 3.59 -6.70 -6.55
CA ALA A 104 2.17 -6.43 -6.33
C ALA A 104 1.82 -4.95 -6.43
N MET A 105 2.64 -4.04 -5.90
CA MET A 105 2.40 -2.60 -6.07
C MET A 105 2.50 -2.18 -7.54
N ASN A 106 3.50 -2.69 -8.27
CA ASN A 106 3.62 -2.47 -9.71
C ASN A 106 2.41 -3.02 -10.46
N ARG A 107 1.86 -4.17 -10.02
CA ARG A 107 0.63 -4.72 -10.58
C ARG A 107 -0.57 -3.80 -10.31
N LEU A 108 -0.76 -3.31 -9.08
CA LEU A 108 -1.82 -2.35 -8.73
C LEU A 108 -1.73 -1.08 -9.59
N ARG A 109 -0.53 -0.52 -9.78
CA ARG A 109 -0.28 0.62 -10.67
C ARG A 109 -0.65 0.32 -12.12
N SER A 110 -0.24 -0.85 -12.64
CA SER A 110 -0.58 -1.26 -14.01
C SER A 110 -2.09 -1.42 -14.23
N LEU A 111 -2.80 -1.82 -13.18
CA LEU A 111 -4.25 -1.95 -13.15
C LEU A 111 -4.95 -0.62 -12.85
N LYS A 112 -4.22 0.49 -12.65
CA LYS A 112 -4.77 1.82 -12.34
C LYS A 112 -5.60 1.86 -11.06
N TYR A 113 -5.16 1.13 -10.03
CA TYR A 113 -5.67 1.37 -8.68
C TYR A 113 -5.23 2.77 -8.22
N SER A 114 -6.17 3.52 -7.67
CA SER A 114 -5.96 4.91 -7.24
C SER A 114 -5.76 4.97 -5.73
N PRO A 115 -4.86 5.83 -5.23
CA PRO A 115 -4.70 6.02 -3.79
C PRO A 115 -5.98 6.62 -3.20
N LEU A 116 -6.42 6.12 -2.06
CA LEU A 116 -7.51 6.68 -1.30
C LEU A 116 -6.99 7.85 -0.49
N ALA A 117 -7.61 9.02 -0.65
CA ALA A 117 -7.32 10.19 0.16
C ALA A 117 -8.39 10.39 1.24
N SER A 118 -8.09 11.23 2.22
CA SER A 118 -9.09 11.75 3.15
C SER A 118 -9.05 13.27 3.16
N GLY A 119 -10.19 13.92 3.45
CA GLY A 119 -10.25 15.38 3.60
C GLY A 119 -9.39 15.95 4.74
N GLN A 120 -8.81 15.11 5.60
CA GLN A 120 -8.02 15.54 6.76
C GLN A 120 -6.66 14.83 6.92
N ILE A 121 -6.36 13.80 6.12
CA ILE A 121 -5.06 13.10 6.15
C ILE A 121 -4.58 12.91 4.72
N GLY A 122 -3.26 13.00 4.52
CA GLY A 122 -2.57 13.20 3.24
C GLY A 122 -2.96 12.28 2.08
N ASP A 123 -2.55 12.70 0.88
CA ASP A 123 -3.13 12.24 -0.38
C ASP A 123 -2.68 10.85 -0.85
N GLU A 124 -1.49 10.39 -0.45
CA GLU A 124 -0.90 9.10 -0.88
C GLU A 124 -0.62 8.15 0.30
N VAL A 125 -0.23 8.68 1.47
CA VAL A 125 -0.12 7.93 2.73
C VAL A 125 -1.32 8.28 3.60
N LEU A 126 -2.34 7.42 3.56
CA LEU A 126 -3.60 7.66 4.27
C LEU A 126 -3.44 7.60 5.80
N ILE A 127 -2.56 6.75 6.32
CA ILE A 127 -2.31 6.61 7.76
C ILE A 127 -0.82 6.83 8.04
N LEU A 128 -0.48 7.97 8.63
CA LEU A 128 0.91 8.33 8.94
C LEU A 128 1.51 7.41 10.00
N LYS A 129 2.84 7.19 9.96
CA LYS A 129 3.54 6.36 10.97
C LYS A 129 3.35 6.82 12.42
N SER A 130 3.04 8.10 12.65
CA SER A 130 2.79 8.67 13.97
C SER A 130 1.57 8.08 14.68
N PHE A 131 0.66 7.44 13.96
CA PHE A 131 -0.48 6.72 14.52
C PHE A 131 -0.09 5.40 15.20
N GLY A 132 1.10 4.87 14.93
CA GLY A 132 1.51 3.56 15.42
C GLY A 132 0.63 2.40 14.90
N SER A 133 0.63 1.30 15.63
CA SER A 133 -0.26 0.16 15.37
C SER A 133 -1.66 0.48 15.87
N THR A 134 -2.63 0.55 14.97
CA THR A 134 -4.00 0.95 15.28
C THR A 134 -5.01 0.32 14.33
N SER A 135 -6.29 0.31 14.72
CA SER A 135 -7.37 -0.14 13.86
C SER A 135 -7.75 0.93 12.85
N VAL A 136 -8.09 0.51 11.63
CA VAL A 136 -8.58 1.37 10.56
C VAL A 136 -9.90 0.81 10.07
N ARG A 137 -10.90 1.69 9.91
CA ARG A 137 -12.21 1.39 9.32
C ARG A 137 -12.54 2.46 8.30
N ILE A 138 -12.92 2.05 7.10
CA ILE A 138 -13.19 2.95 5.98
C ILE A 138 -14.57 2.63 5.43
N ARG A 139 -15.47 3.62 5.49
CA ARG A 139 -16.77 3.61 4.82
C ARG A 139 -16.75 4.62 3.70
N LEU A 140 -16.79 4.14 2.45
CA LEU A 140 -16.58 4.99 1.27
C LEU A 140 -17.68 6.04 1.07
N PHE A 141 -18.94 5.67 1.28
CA PHE A 141 -20.11 6.49 0.99
C PHE A 141 -21.13 6.40 2.13
N SER A 142 -21.96 7.44 2.23
CA SER A 142 -23.06 7.48 3.21
C SER A 142 -24.25 6.69 2.70
N GLU A 143 -24.85 5.89 3.57
CA GLU A 143 -26.02 5.08 3.26
C GLU A 143 -26.86 4.84 4.52
N ASN A 144 -28.17 5.07 4.42
CA ASN A 144 -29.08 5.02 5.58
C ASN A 144 -28.55 5.89 6.74
N ASP A 145 -28.43 5.30 7.94
CA ASP A 145 -27.91 5.96 9.14
C ASP A 145 -26.37 5.93 9.24
N TYR A 146 -25.67 5.38 8.25
CA TYR A 146 -24.21 5.24 8.26
C TYR A 146 -23.56 6.30 7.38
N SER A 147 -22.72 7.15 7.98
CA SER A 147 -22.01 8.24 7.28
C SER A 147 -20.66 7.78 6.73
N ALA A 148 -20.28 8.25 5.53
CA ALA A 148 -18.94 8.09 4.99
C ALA A 148 -17.89 8.60 5.99
N THR A 149 -16.89 7.78 6.33
CA THR A 149 -15.85 8.15 7.29
C THR A 149 -14.61 7.26 7.16
N VAL A 150 -13.45 7.83 7.47
CA VAL A 150 -12.21 7.12 7.80
C VAL A 150 -12.03 7.20 9.31
N THR A 151 -12.17 6.08 10.00
CA THR A 151 -11.95 5.99 11.46
C THR A 151 -10.62 5.30 11.74
N ILE A 152 -9.76 5.93 12.53
CA ILE A 152 -8.45 5.42 12.94
C ILE A 152 -8.40 5.37 14.47
N GLY A 153 -8.16 4.20 15.05
CA GLY A 153 -8.15 4.02 16.51
C GLY A 153 -9.46 4.41 17.19
N GLY A 154 -10.59 4.35 16.48
CA GLY A 154 -11.89 4.78 16.98
C GLY A 154 -12.18 6.29 16.87
N THR A 155 -11.28 7.08 16.29
CA THR A 155 -11.46 8.52 16.04
C THR A 155 -11.71 8.78 14.56
N ASP A 156 -12.62 9.70 14.23
CA ASP A 156 -12.94 10.09 12.85
C ASP A 156 -11.92 11.06 12.27
N TYR A 157 -11.46 10.79 11.05
CA TYR A 157 -10.45 11.53 10.32
C TYR A 157 -10.93 11.98 8.93
N GLY A 158 -12.21 12.32 8.83
CA GLY A 158 -12.81 12.87 7.62
C GLY A 158 -13.39 11.82 6.67
N ILE A 159 -13.91 12.30 5.54
CA ILE A 159 -14.55 11.45 4.53
C ILE A 159 -13.51 10.89 3.55
N PRO A 160 -13.69 9.65 3.06
CA PRO A 160 -12.86 9.11 1.98
C PRO A 160 -13.09 9.88 0.67
N LEU A 161 -12.01 10.12 -0.07
CA LEU A 161 -12.03 10.87 -1.33
C LEU A 161 -11.46 10.03 -2.48
N ARG A 162 -12.11 10.14 -3.63
CA ARG A 162 -11.65 9.62 -4.92
C ARG A 162 -10.51 10.48 -5.45
N THR A 163 -9.37 9.90 -5.77
CA THR A 163 -8.25 10.61 -6.41
C THR A 163 -8.25 10.37 -7.92
N PRO A 164 -7.80 11.34 -8.74
CA PRO A 164 -7.31 12.68 -8.38
C PRO A 164 -8.43 13.73 -8.22
N LEU A 165 -9.71 13.33 -8.32
CA LEU A 165 -10.85 14.27 -8.28
C LEU A 165 -10.98 15.02 -6.95
N MET A 166 -10.48 14.43 -5.86
CA MET A 166 -10.62 14.93 -4.48
C MET A 166 -12.09 15.20 -4.12
N LYS A 167 -12.97 14.27 -4.52
CA LYS A 167 -14.41 14.27 -4.24
C LYS A 167 -14.80 13.00 -3.50
N GLY A 168 -15.87 13.07 -2.72
CA GLY A 168 -16.43 11.89 -2.04
C GLY A 168 -16.86 10.80 -3.04
N PHE A 169 -17.16 9.62 -2.51
CA PHE A 169 -17.77 8.56 -3.30
C PHE A 169 -19.28 8.75 -3.34
N SER A 170 -19.84 8.82 -4.55
CA SER A 170 -21.27 8.72 -4.80
C SER A 170 -21.48 7.74 -5.95
N PHE A 171 -22.38 6.78 -5.79
CA PHE A 171 -22.60 5.70 -6.77
C PHE A 171 -23.89 5.85 -7.57
N TYR A 172 -24.81 6.68 -7.06
CA TYR A 172 -26.09 7.00 -7.68
C TYR A 172 -26.37 8.49 -7.55
N PRO A 173 -27.01 9.11 -8.57
CA PRO A 173 -27.32 10.52 -8.55
C PRO A 173 -28.44 10.81 -7.54
N GLU A 174 -28.07 11.12 -6.29
CA GLU A 174 -29.00 11.53 -5.25
C GLU A 174 -28.51 12.85 -4.63
N ASN A 175 -28.76 13.97 -5.32
CA ASN A 175 -28.45 15.34 -4.85
C ASN A 175 -27.03 15.61 -4.30
N ASP A 176 -26.10 14.65 -4.42
CA ASP A 176 -24.72 14.75 -3.96
C ASP A 176 -23.89 15.52 -5.01
N ALA A 177 -23.00 16.39 -4.54
CA ALA A 177 -22.05 17.11 -5.37
C ALA A 177 -20.90 16.20 -5.87
N ALA A 178 -20.77 14.98 -5.34
CA ALA A 178 -19.79 14.00 -5.78
C ALA A 178 -20.17 13.37 -7.14
N PRO A 179 -19.22 13.26 -8.09
CA PRO A 179 -19.50 12.66 -9.39
C PRO A 179 -19.69 11.14 -9.27
N VAL A 180 -20.72 10.64 -9.95
CA VAL A 180 -20.97 9.20 -10.11
C VAL A 180 -19.87 8.59 -10.99
N PRO A 181 -19.33 7.39 -10.66
CA PRO A 181 -18.38 6.67 -11.50
C PRO A 181 -18.86 6.54 -12.95
N ALA A 182 -17.98 6.87 -13.89
CA ALA A 182 -18.27 6.84 -15.31
C ALA A 182 -17.19 6.14 -16.12
N GLN A 183 -17.55 5.71 -17.34
CA GLN A 183 -16.57 5.23 -18.30
C GLN A 183 -15.57 6.34 -18.63
N GLY A 184 -14.28 6.06 -18.47
CA GLY A 184 -13.21 7.02 -18.72
C GLY A 184 -12.59 7.63 -17.45
N ASP A 185 -13.25 7.51 -16.30
CA ASP A 185 -12.67 7.85 -15.01
C ASP A 185 -11.41 7.01 -14.76
N SER A 186 -10.36 7.61 -14.20
CA SER A 186 -9.06 6.96 -13.99
C SER A 186 -9.10 5.80 -12.99
N ASP A 187 -10.04 5.85 -12.04
CA ASP A 187 -10.26 4.88 -10.97
C ASP A 187 -11.37 3.87 -11.30
N VAL A 188 -11.91 3.88 -12.54
CA VAL A 188 -13.01 3.00 -12.96
C VAL A 188 -12.57 2.00 -14.02
N SER A 189 -12.76 0.71 -13.73
CA SER A 189 -12.75 -0.37 -14.73
C SER A 189 -14.17 -0.58 -15.26
N TYR A 190 -14.47 0.05 -16.40
CA TYR A 190 -15.80 -0.04 -17.00
C TYR A 190 -15.88 -1.16 -18.04
N SER A 191 -16.90 -2.01 -17.90
CA SER A 191 -17.29 -3.03 -18.89
C SER A 191 -18.60 -2.61 -19.57
N ALA A 192 -18.69 -2.77 -20.89
CA ALA A 192 -19.95 -2.63 -21.61
C ALA A 192 -20.96 -3.75 -21.28
N SER A 193 -20.51 -4.81 -20.61
CA SER A 193 -21.34 -5.90 -20.08
C SER A 193 -21.20 -5.93 -18.56
N PRO A 194 -21.96 -5.07 -17.84
CA PRO A 194 -21.94 -5.08 -16.37
C PRO A 194 -22.50 -6.41 -15.84
N THR A 195 -22.07 -6.81 -14.64
CA THR A 195 -22.55 -8.05 -14.01
C THR A 195 -24.03 -7.95 -13.64
N SER A 196 -24.45 -6.79 -13.13
CA SER A 196 -25.84 -6.44 -12.89
C SER A 196 -26.06 -4.98 -13.24
N ALA A 197 -27.27 -4.65 -13.70
CA ALA A 197 -27.67 -3.26 -13.84
C ALA A 197 -27.57 -2.54 -12.49
N ASP A 198 -27.21 -1.25 -12.52
CA ASP A 198 -27.15 -0.38 -11.35
C ASP A 198 -26.35 -0.94 -10.16
N THR A 199 -25.31 -1.73 -10.43
CA THR A 199 -24.45 -2.31 -9.39
C THR A 199 -22.99 -1.93 -9.63
N TRP A 200 -22.36 -1.41 -8.58
CA TRP A 200 -20.94 -1.09 -8.54
C TRP A 200 -20.22 -2.00 -7.55
N TYR A 201 -18.95 -2.23 -7.82
CA TYR A 201 -18.05 -2.95 -6.93
C TYR A 201 -16.83 -2.08 -6.68
N VAL A 202 -16.35 -2.04 -5.44
CA VAL A 202 -15.09 -1.38 -5.11
C VAL A 202 -14.17 -2.37 -4.46
N ALA A 203 -13.00 -2.60 -5.06
CA ALA A 203 -11.95 -3.43 -4.49
C ALA A 203 -10.89 -2.53 -3.86
N ALA A 204 -10.30 -2.97 -2.75
CA ALA A 204 -9.28 -2.20 -2.07
C ALA A 204 -8.13 -3.06 -1.52
N TYR A 205 -6.97 -2.40 -1.37
CA TYR A 205 -5.75 -2.95 -0.81
C TYR A 205 -5.15 -1.96 0.19
N ALA A 206 -4.57 -2.45 1.28
CA ALA A 206 -3.73 -1.66 2.17
C ALA A 206 -2.26 -2.06 1.99
N VAL A 207 -1.33 -1.10 2.10
CA VAL A 207 0.10 -1.35 1.93
C VAL A 207 0.92 -0.44 2.84
N SER A 208 1.91 -1.00 3.53
CA SER A 208 2.90 -0.19 4.24
C SER A 208 3.85 0.41 3.22
N THR A 209 4.09 1.71 3.35
CA THR A 209 4.94 2.48 2.43
C THR A 209 6.06 3.17 3.18
N GLY A 210 7.20 3.24 2.52
CA GLY A 210 8.41 3.86 3.02
C GLY A 210 9.29 4.41 1.91
N MET A 211 10.41 4.99 2.30
CA MET A 211 11.42 5.53 1.42
C MET A 211 12.80 5.16 1.97
N ASN A 212 13.63 4.53 1.14
CA ASN A 212 14.98 4.13 1.56
C ASN A 212 15.96 5.33 1.55
N THR A 213 17.20 5.07 1.93
CA THR A 213 18.30 6.06 1.97
C THR A 213 18.62 6.66 0.60
N GLU A 214 18.30 5.96 -0.48
CA GLU A 214 18.46 6.42 -1.87
C GLU A 214 17.20 7.12 -2.41
N LEU A 215 16.24 7.46 -1.55
CA LEU A 215 14.96 8.10 -1.90
C LEU A 215 14.07 7.27 -2.84
N SER A 216 14.31 5.97 -2.91
CA SER A 216 13.47 5.03 -3.65
C SER A 216 12.32 4.54 -2.76
N PRO A 217 11.10 4.43 -3.31
CA PRO A 217 9.97 3.95 -2.53
C PRO A 217 10.15 2.48 -2.17
N VAL A 218 9.74 2.11 -0.96
CA VAL A 218 9.73 0.74 -0.46
C VAL A 218 8.31 0.38 -0.06
N TYR A 219 7.85 -0.81 -0.45
CA TYR A 219 6.52 -1.30 -0.13
C TYR A 219 6.58 -2.64 0.60
N SER A 220 5.61 -2.87 1.49
CA SER A 220 5.32 -4.23 1.97
C SER A 220 4.60 -5.04 0.88
N GLN A 221 4.32 -6.31 1.19
CA GLN A 221 3.19 -7.00 0.55
C GLN A 221 1.92 -6.15 0.65
N VAL A 222 1.06 -6.27 -0.36
CA VAL A 222 -0.26 -5.63 -0.31
C VAL A 222 -1.21 -6.54 0.46
N LEU A 223 -1.98 -5.97 1.39
CA LEU A 223 -3.06 -6.66 2.08
C LEU A 223 -4.34 -6.51 1.24
N PRO A 224 -4.92 -7.58 0.67
CA PRO A 224 -6.23 -7.51 0.05
C PRO A 224 -7.31 -7.25 1.11
N LEU A 225 -8.11 -6.20 0.92
CA LEU A 225 -9.23 -5.86 1.81
C LEU A 225 -10.57 -6.46 1.33
N GLY A 226 -10.55 -7.18 0.21
CA GLY A 226 -11.76 -7.67 -0.46
C GLY A 226 -12.37 -6.64 -1.41
N TYR A 227 -13.65 -6.83 -1.71
CA TYR A 227 -14.46 -5.85 -2.42
C TYR A 227 -15.85 -5.74 -1.80
N ILE A 228 -16.42 -4.55 -1.86
CA ILE A 228 -17.80 -4.26 -1.47
C ILE A 228 -18.68 -4.22 -2.71
N MET A 229 -19.93 -4.68 -2.56
CA MET A 229 -20.96 -4.59 -3.60
C MET A 229 -21.96 -3.50 -3.20
N ILE A 230 -22.25 -2.63 -4.16
CA ILE A 230 -23.12 -1.46 -3.98
C ILE A 230 -24.20 -1.58 -5.05
N SER A 231 -25.44 -1.79 -4.63
CA SER A 231 -26.59 -1.89 -5.52
C SER A 231 -27.53 -0.74 -5.22
N LYS A 232 -28.23 -0.25 -6.25
CA LYS A 232 -29.25 0.77 -6.08
C LYS A 232 -30.41 0.17 -5.30
N ASN A 233 -30.81 0.83 -4.23
CA ASN A 233 -32.00 0.46 -3.46
C ASN A 233 -33.28 0.78 -4.23
#